data_AF-A0A7W0JVZ0-F1
#
_entry.id   AF-A0A7W0JVZ0-F1
#
_cell.length_a   1.000
_cell.length_b   1.000
_cell.length_c   1.000
_cell.angle_alpha   90.00
_cell.angle_beta   90.00
_cell.angle_gamma   90.00
#
_symmetry.space_group_name_H-M   'P 1'
#
loop_
_entity.id
_entity.type
_entity.pdbx_description
1 polymer ?
#
loop_
_entity_poly.entity_id
_entity_poly.type
_entity_poly.pdbx_seq_one_letter_code
_entity_poly.pdbx_strand_id
1 'polypeptide(L)'
;MRTTLTLDDDVAEAVDKELRRRPKGTLKEVVNDLLRAGLHSRRAAKGAPKFVVRPRSMGVKRGLNYDDIGGLLEEVEGASHK
;
A
#
# COMPACT_ATOMS: atom_id res chain seq x y z
N MET A 1 -31.35 7.38 4.58
CA MET A 1 -31.69 7.03 5.98
C MET A 1 -31.14 8.12 6.91
N ARG A 2 -31.85 8.46 7.98
CA ARG A 2 -31.35 9.35 9.04
C ARG A 2 -31.00 8.50 10.25
N THR A 3 -29.74 8.60 10.68
CA THR A 3 -29.16 7.78 11.75
C THR A 3 -28.23 8.67 12.57
N THR A 4 -28.20 8.47 13.88
CA THR A 4 -27.19 9.05 14.77
C THR A 4 -26.10 8.00 14.98
N LEU A 5 -24.84 8.39 14.77
CA LEU A 5 -23.68 7.53 14.93
C LEU A 5 -22.74 8.18 15.94
N THR A 6 -22.39 7.45 16.99
CA THR A 6 -21.31 7.84 17.91
C THR A 6 -19.98 7.38 17.31
N LEU A 7 -18.98 8.26 17.29
CA LEU A 7 -17.62 7.97 16.82
C LEU A 7 -16.68 8.00 18.02
N ASP A 8 -15.73 7.07 18.06
CA ASP A 8 -14.61 7.15 18.99
C ASP A 8 -13.72 8.36 18.63
N ASP A 9 -12.97 8.88 19.61
CA ASP A 9 -12.21 10.13 19.47
C ASP A 9 -11.20 10.08 18.31
N ASP A 10 -10.53 8.94 18.12
CA ASP A 10 -9.58 8.71 17.05
C ASP A 10 -10.25 8.67 15.66
N VAL A 11 -11.44 8.07 15.57
CA VAL A 11 -12.24 8.03 14.35
C VAL A 11 -12.79 9.42 14.01
N ALA A 12 -13.25 10.17 15.00
CA ALA A 12 -13.72 11.54 14.81
C ALA A 12 -12.61 12.44 14.28
N GLU A 13 -11.40 12.35 14.83
CA GLU A 13 -10.23 13.10 14.36
C GLU A 13 -9.85 12.70 12.92
N ALA A 14 -9.88 11.41 12.59
CA ALA A 14 -9.60 10.93 11.24
C ALA A 14 -10.62 11.45 10.21
N VAL A 15 -11.91 11.47 10.57
CA VAL A 15 -12.97 12.02 9.71
C VAL A 15 -12.81 13.53 9.53
N ASP A 16 -12.46 14.29 10.57
CA ASP A 16 -12.20 15.74 10.45
C ASP A 16 -11.02 16.04 9.51
N LYS A 17 -9.93 15.25 9.60
CA LYS A 17 -8.79 15.36 8.68
C LYS A 17 -9.22 15.12 7.23
N GLU A 18 -10.03 14.10 6.97
CA GLU A 18 -10.54 13.82 5.63
C GLU A 18 -11.51 14.89 5.11
N LEU A 19 -12.32 15.47 6.00
CA LEU A 19 -13.22 16.56 5.65
C LEU A 19 -12.43 17.80 5.19
N ARG A 20 -11.35 18.16 5.90
CA ARG A 20 -10.46 19.28 5.51
C ARG A 20 -9.78 19.06 4.17
N ARG A 21 -9.49 17.80 3.80
CA ARG A 21 -8.89 17.44 2.51
C ARG A 21 -9.88 17.54 1.34
N ARG A 22 -11.18 17.59 1.63
CA ARG A 22 -12.25 17.64 0.61
C ARG A 22 -12.97 18.98 0.66
N PRO A 23 -12.53 19.99 -0.11
CA PRO A 23 -13.03 21.36 -0.03
C PRO A 23 -14.52 21.55 -0.34
N LYS A 24 -15.22 20.52 -0.86
CA LYS A 24 -16.67 20.54 -1.16
C LYS A 24 -17.45 19.38 -0.53
N GLY A 25 -16.81 18.56 0.30
CA GLY A 25 -17.46 17.38 0.89
C GLY A 25 -18.24 17.75 2.15
N THR A 26 -19.48 17.29 2.26
CA THR A 26 -20.22 17.32 3.52
C THR A 26 -19.76 16.19 4.44
N LEU A 27 -19.91 16.35 5.77
CA LEU A 27 -19.61 15.28 6.74
C LEU A 27 -20.30 13.96 6.37
N LYS A 28 -21.56 14.04 5.92
CA LYS A 28 -22.33 12.89 5.47
C LYS A 28 -21.68 12.18 4.29
N GLU A 29 -21.22 12.91 3.28
CA GLU A 29 -20.58 12.30 2.10
C GLU A 29 -19.27 11.63 2.48
N VAL A 30 -18.43 12.33 3.25
CA VAL A 30 -17.14 11.79 3.72
C VAL A 30 -17.34 10.52 4.53
N VAL A 31 -18.23 10.54 5.53
CA VAL A 31 -18.51 9.36 6.36
C VAL A 31 -19.04 8.21 5.51
N ASN A 32 -19.97 8.45 4.58
CA ASN A 32 -20.50 7.39 3.73
C ASN A 32 -19.43 6.81 2.79
N ASP A 33 -18.56 7.64 2.23
CA ASP A 33 -17.48 7.17 1.35
C ASP A 33 -16.45 6.32 2.11
N LEU A 34 -16.04 6.76 3.29
CA LEU A 34 -15.14 6.02 4.15
C LEU A 34 -15.76 4.67 4.57
N LEU A 35 -17.03 4.66 4.96
CA LEU A 35 -17.74 3.42 5.31
C LEU A 35 -17.84 2.47 4.10
N ARG A 36 -18.14 2.99 2.90
CA ARG A 36 -18.14 2.17 1.68
C ARG A 36 -16.76 1.59 1.43
N ALA A 37 -15.71 2.39 1.47
CA ALA A 37 -14.35 1.93 1.24
C ALA A 37 -13.94 0.84 2.24
N GLY A 38 -14.24 1.01 3.53
CA GLY A 38 -13.97 0.02 4.57
C GLY A 38 -14.77 -1.29 4.41
N LEU A 39 -16.05 -1.20 4.01
CA LEU A 39 -16.87 -2.39 3.74
C LEU A 39 -16.39 -3.16 2.49
N HIS A 40 -15.91 -2.45 1.46
CA HIS A 40 -15.34 -3.07 0.27
C HIS A 40 -13.96 -3.69 0.55
N SER A 41 -13.07 -2.98 1.25
CA SER A 41 -11.73 -3.50 1.58
C SER A 41 -11.82 -4.79 2.41
N ARG A 42 -12.75 -4.86 3.37
CA ARG A 42 -12.98 -6.06 4.18
C ARG A 42 -13.49 -7.25 3.35
N ARG A 43 -14.32 -7.00 2.32
CA ARG A 43 -14.77 -8.05 1.39
C ARG A 43 -13.64 -8.55 0.50
N ALA A 44 -12.85 -7.63 -0.05
CA ALA A 44 -11.68 -7.98 -0.87
C ALA A 44 -10.63 -8.76 -0.06
N ALA A 45 -10.34 -8.33 1.17
CA ALA A 45 -9.39 -9.00 2.05
C ALA A 45 -9.83 -10.41 2.47
N LYS A 46 -11.14 -10.67 2.60
CA LYS A 46 -11.65 -12.00 2.92
C LYS A 46 -11.48 -13.02 1.78
N GLY A 47 -11.41 -12.55 0.53
CA GLY A 47 -11.29 -13.42 -0.65
C GLY A 47 -9.86 -13.58 -1.17
N ALA A 48 -8.94 -12.69 -0.80
CA ALA A 48 -7.56 -12.75 -1.29
C ALA A 48 -6.77 -13.84 -0.54
N PRO A 49 -6.09 -14.76 -1.25
CA PRO A 49 -5.13 -15.64 -0.60
C PRO A 49 -4.03 -14.78 0.02
N LYS A 50 -3.47 -15.22 1.16
CA LYS A 50 -2.30 -14.55 1.75
C LYS A 50 -1.21 -14.45 0.70
N PHE A 51 -0.56 -13.29 0.61
CA PHE A 51 0.64 -13.16 -0.21
C PHE A 51 1.72 -14.09 0.35
N VAL A 52 2.23 -14.98 -0.49
CA VAL A 52 3.30 -15.92 -0.13
C VAL A 52 4.38 -15.81 -1.19
N VAL A 53 5.60 -15.46 -0.76
CA VAL A 53 6.78 -15.51 -1.62
C VAL A 53 7.10 -16.98 -1.89
N ARG A 54 7.13 -17.38 -3.16
CA ARG A 54 7.59 -18.71 -3.60
C ARG A 54 8.98 -18.57 -4.20
N PRO A 55 10.05 -18.55 -3.39
CA PRO A 55 11.40 -18.36 -3.90
C PRO A 55 11.78 -19.56 -4.78
N ARG A 56 12.51 -19.29 -5.87
CA ARG A 56 13.17 -20.31 -6.66
C ARG A 56 14.66 -20.25 -6.35
N SER A 57 15.28 -21.40 -6.12
CA SER A 57 16.73 -21.47 -6.05
C SER A 57 17.32 -21.13 -7.42
N MET A 58 17.95 -19.96 -7.53
CA MET A 58 18.65 -19.52 -8.75
C MET A 58 20.15 -19.84 -8.71
N GLY A 59 20.66 -20.27 -7.55
CA GLY A 59 22.08 -20.44 -7.31
C GLY A 59 22.85 -19.11 -7.35
N VAL A 60 24.17 -19.21 -7.21
CA VAL A 60 25.10 -18.09 -7.37
C VAL A 60 26.05 -18.42 -8.50
N LYS A 61 26.30 -17.45 -9.39
CA LYS A 61 27.36 -17.60 -10.40
C LYS A 61 28.71 -17.41 -9.72
N ARG A 62 29.65 -18.33 -9.96
CA ARG A 62 31.03 -18.19 -9.49
C ARG A 62 31.66 -16.92 -10.07
N GLY A 63 32.39 -16.19 -9.23
CA GLY A 63 33.07 -14.95 -9.62
C GLY A 63 32.22 -13.68 -9.46
N LEU A 64 30.91 -13.80 -9.19
CA LEU A 64 30.05 -12.66 -8.91
C LEU A 64 29.90 -12.45 -7.39
N ASN A 65 30.14 -11.21 -6.95
CA ASN A 65 29.88 -10.79 -5.58
C ASN A 65 28.55 -10.04 -5.51
N TYR A 66 27.50 -10.68 -4.98
CA TYR A 66 26.16 -10.09 -4.92
C TYR A 66 25.98 -9.01 -3.85
N ASP A 67 26.97 -8.86 -2.96
CA ASP A 67 27.01 -7.78 -1.97
C ASP A 67 27.71 -6.51 -2.50
N ASP A 68 28.34 -6.59 -3.68
CA ASP A 68 28.94 -5.46 -4.39
C ASP A 68 28.11 -5.10 -5.64
N ILE A 69 27.10 -4.27 -5.43
CA ILE A 69 26.20 -3.82 -6.50
C ILE A 69 26.98 -3.04 -7.57
N GLY A 70 27.99 -2.25 -7.19
CA GLY A 70 28.77 -1.45 -8.12
C GLY A 70 29.56 -2.33 -9.09
N GLY A 71 30.35 -3.26 -8.55
CA GLY A 71 31.11 -4.21 -9.37
C GLY A 71 30.22 -5.12 -10.22
N LEU A 72 29.04 -5.51 -9.72
CA LEU A 72 28.07 -6.26 -10.52
C LEU A 72 27.54 -5.50 -11.73
N LEU A 73 27.25 -4.20 -11.55
CA LEU A 73 26.76 -3.36 -12.65
C LEU A 73 27.85 -3.19 -13.72
N GLU A 74 29.10 -2.97 -13.32
CA GLU A 74 30.23 -2.87 -14.26
C GLU A 74 30.43 -4.16 -15.07
N GLU A 75 30.31 -5.33 -14.44
CA GLU A 75 30.43 -6.63 -15.10
C GLU A 75 29.28 -6.92 -16.08
N VAL A 76 28.07 -6.43 -15.79
CA VAL A 76 26.86 -6.66 -16.61
C VAL A 76 26.76 -5.65 -17.77
N GLU A 77 27.08 -4.38 -17.53
CA GLU A 77 26.92 -3.29 -18.48
C GLU A 77 28.17 -3.08 -19.35
N GLY A 78 29.35 -3.53 -18.89
CA GLY A 78 30.63 -3.44 -19.59
C GLY A 78 31.24 -2.03 -19.58
N ALA A 79 32.53 -1.93 -19.92
CA ALA A 79 33.33 -0.69 -19.91
C ALA A 79 32.86 0.43 -20.88
N SER A 80 31.76 0.21 -21.59
CA SER A 80 31.13 1.19 -22.50
C SER A 80 29.93 1.91 -21.89
N HIS A 81 29.59 1.64 -20.62
CA HIS A 81 28.55 2.37 -19.91
C HIS A 81 29.10 3.73 -19.41
N LYS A 82 29.00 4.75 -20.27
CA LYS A 82 29.15 6.17 -19.92
C LYS A 82 27.86 6.91 -20.21
#